data_AF-A0A2G6CVH8-F1
#
_entry.id   AF-A0A2G6CVH8-F1
#
_cell.length_a   1.000
_cell.length_b   1.000
_cell.length_c   1.000
_cell.angle_alpha   90.00
_cell.angle_beta   90.00
_cell.angle_gamma   90.00
#
_symmetry.space_group_name_H-M   'P 1'
#
loop_
_entity.id
_entity.type
_entity.pdbx_description
1 polymer ?
#
loop_
_entity_poly.entity_id
_entity_poly.type
_entity_poly.pdbx_seq_one_letter_code
_entity_poly.pdbx_strand_id
1 'polypeptide(L)'
;MSDLTTRKIITEPIFNNNPIALQILGICSALAVTTSMQLSVVMGLAVIFVTAFSNLSVSLVRNHIPSSIRIIVQMTIIASLVIVVDQILRAYAYEISKQLSVFVGLIITNCIVMGRAEAFAMQNKPLASFWDGVGNGAGYAVILVAVAFIRELLGSGKLFGIEILATVNDGGWYVPNGLLLLPPSAFFIIGLLIWALREWKTDQVEAPDYKMSAHSVKEAF
;
A
#
# COMPACT_ATOMS: atom_id res chain seq x y z
N MET A 1 -28.12 9.89 -2.38
CA MET A 1 -27.23 8.74 -2.67
C MET A 1 -26.30 8.52 -1.47
N SER A 2 -26.88 8.19 -0.31
CA SER A 2 -26.25 8.37 1.02
C SER A 2 -26.37 7.14 1.93
N ASP A 3 -26.53 5.95 1.36
CA ASP A 3 -26.63 4.69 2.11
C ASP A 3 -25.67 3.62 1.56
N LEU A 4 -24.41 4.01 1.37
CA LEU A 4 -23.33 3.02 1.39
C LEU A 4 -23.14 2.64 2.86
N THR A 5 -23.71 1.50 3.25
CA THR A 5 -23.55 0.91 4.58
C THR A 5 -22.08 0.99 4.97
N THR A 6 -21.73 1.68 6.06
CA THR A 6 -20.34 1.89 6.52
C THR A 6 -19.51 0.61 6.52
N ARG A 7 -20.15 -0.55 6.76
CA ARG A 7 -19.53 -1.87 6.60
C ARG A 7 -18.97 -2.12 5.20
N LYS A 8 -19.72 -1.84 4.13
CA LYS A 8 -19.27 -2.03 2.74
C LYS A 8 -18.03 -1.18 2.45
N ILE A 9 -18.01 0.08 2.86
CA ILE A 9 -16.86 0.99 2.66
C ILE A 9 -15.58 0.45 3.31
N ILE A 10 -15.69 -0.27 4.42
CA ILE A 10 -14.53 -0.85 5.13
C ILE A 10 -14.15 -2.22 4.57
N THR A 11 -15.13 -3.07 4.25
CA THR A 11 -14.87 -4.46 3.83
C THR A 11 -14.53 -4.58 2.35
N GLU A 12 -15.04 -3.68 1.52
CA GLU A 12 -14.86 -3.74 0.07
C GLU A 12 -13.40 -3.50 -0.36
N PRO A 13 -12.64 -2.54 0.20
CA PRO A 13 -11.22 -2.39 -0.09
C PRO A 13 -10.35 -3.56 0.41
N ILE A 14 -10.82 -4.32 1.41
CA ILE A 14 -10.06 -5.47 1.94
C ILE A 14 -10.25 -6.69 1.02
N PHE A 15 -11.46 -6.93 0.53
CA PHE A 15 -11.80 -8.17 -0.17
C PHE A 15 -12.01 -8.03 -1.68
N ASN A 16 -12.62 -6.94 -2.17
CA ASN A 16 -13.11 -6.84 -3.56
C ASN A 16 -12.41 -5.74 -4.38
N ASN A 17 -11.87 -4.70 -3.75
CA ASN A 17 -11.27 -3.56 -4.44
C ASN A 17 -9.96 -3.14 -3.76
N ASN A 18 -9.00 -4.07 -3.71
CA ASN A 18 -7.76 -3.83 -3.00
C ASN A 18 -6.90 -2.75 -3.69
N PRO A 19 -6.39 -1.74 -2.95
CA PRO A 19 -5.61 -0.65 -3.52
C PRO A 19 -4.36 -1.11 -4.29
N ILE A 20 -3.68 -2.16 -3.82
CA ILE A 20 -2.45 -2.64 -4.46
C ILE A 20 -2.80 -3.61 -5.60
N ALA A 21 -3.72 -4.55 -5.37
CA ALA A 21 -3.99 -5.62 -6.33
C ALA A 21 -4.85 -5.19 -7.53
N LEU A 22 -5.75 -4.22 -7.33
CA LEU A 22 -6.69 -3.78 -8.37
C LEU A 22 -6.41 -2.33 -8.79
N GLN A 23 -6.15 -1.43 -7.85
CA GLN A 23 -5.93 -0.01 -8.17
C GLN A 23 -4.46 0.34 -8.48
N ILE A 24 -3.51 -0.58 -8.23
CA ILE A 24 -2.07 -0.41 -8.52
C ILE A 24 -1.51 0.84 -7.79
N LEU A 25 -2.06 1.17 -6.62
CA LEU A 25 -1.64 2.31 -5.80
C LEU A 25 -0.70 1.85 -4.67
N GLY A 26 0.39 2.60 -4.45
CA GLY A 26 1.29 2.39 -3.31
C GLY A 26 2.35 1.28 -3.51
N ILE A 27 2.63 0.91 -4.76
CA ILE A 27 3.63 -0.13 -5.07
C ILE A 27 5.04 0.30 -4.65
N CYS A 28 5.40 1.58 -4.82
CA CYS A 28 6.74 2.09 -4.48
C CYS A 28 7.14 1.83 -3.02
N SER A 29 6.24 2.12 -2.08
CA SER A 29 6.43 1.88 -0.65
C SER A 29 6.34 0.39 -0.31
N ALA A 30 5.49 -0.38 -1.00
CA ALA A 30 5.42 -1.82 -0.83
C ALA A 30 6.76 -2.51 -1.21
N LEU A 31 7.39 -2.12 -2.31
CA LEU A 31 8.67 -2.69 -2.74
C LEU A 31 9.80 -2.39 -1.74
N ALA A 32 9.82 -1.18 -1.18
CA ALA A 32 10.88 -0.71 -0.31
C ALA A 32 10.82 -1.28 1.12
N VAL A 33 9.61 -1.41 1.70
CA VAL A 33 9.44 -1.69 3.14
C VAL A 33 9.23 -3.19 3.44
N THR A 34 8.84 -3.98 2.44
CA THR A 34 8.53 -5.43 2.63
C THR A 34 9.75 -6.34 2.82
N THR A 35 10.94 -5.79 3.03
CA THR A 35 12.11 -6.59 3.46
C THR A 35 12.06 -6.95 4.95
N SER A 36 11.29 -6.20 5.74
CA SER A 36 11.08 -6.45 7.16
C SER A 36 9.60 -6.35 7.51
N MET A 37 9.11 -7.36 8.20
CA MET A 37 7.74 -7.48 8.69
C MET A 37 7.45 -6.47 9.78
N GLN A 38 8.42 -6.21 10.68
CA GLN A 38 8.27 -5.15 11.69
C GLN A 38 8.06 -3.78 11.02
N LEU A 39 8.90 -3.42 10.05
CA LEU A 39 8.74 -2.16 9.31
C LEU A 39 7.43 -2.13 8.51
N SER A 40 7.04 -3.26 7.93
CA SER A 40 5.81 -3.36 7.12
C SER A 40 4.54 -3.16 7.95
N VAL A 41 4.49 -3.72 9.16
CA VAL A 41 3.36 -3.53 10.09
C VAL A 41 3.27 -2.07 10.53
N VAL A 42 4.40 -1.46 10.93
CA VAL A 42 4.40 -0.07 11.38
C VAL A 42 4.02 0.88 10.24
N MET A 43 4.53 0.65 9.03
CA MET A 43 4.17 1.42 7.84
C MET A 43 2.68 1.26 7.50
N GLY A 44 2.14 0.04 7.57
CA GLY A 44 0.71 -0.22 7.35
C GLY A 44 -0.17 0.57 8.32
N LEU A 45 0.15 0.53 9.62
CA LEU A 45 -0.57 1.29 10.65
C LEU A 45 -0.47 2.80 10.43
N ALA A 46 0.72 3.31 10.09
CA ALA A 46 0.91 4.73 9.81
C ALA A 46 0.08 5.18 8.59
N VAL A 47 0.05 4.38 7.51
CA VAL A 47 -0.75 4.68 6.32
C VAL A 47 -2.25 4.63 6.64
N ILE A 48 -2.74 3.68 7.44
CA ILE A 48 -4.15 3.65 7.89
C ILE A 48 -4.52 4.95 8.59
N PHE A 49 -3.69 5.40 9.53
CA PHE A 49 -3.94 6.63 10.27
C PHE A 49 -3.91 7.85 9.34
N VAL A 50 -2.86 7.99 8.54
CA VAL A 50 -2.69 9.15 7.65
C VAL A 50 -3.79 9.21 6.59
N THR A 51 -4.16 8.10 5.97
CA THR A 51 -5.25 8.06 4.96
C THR A 51 -6.61 8.40 5.56
N ALA A 52 -6.92 7.90 6.77
CA ALA A 52 -8.18 8.20 7.45
C ALA A 52 -8.33 9.69 7.76
N PHE A 53 -7.32 10.29 8.39
CA PHE A 53 -7.36 11.69 8.80
C PHE A 53 -7.15 12.67 7.63
N SER A 54 -6.32 12.33 6.64
CA SER A 54 -6.16 13.18 5.45
C SER A 54 -7.45 13.22 4.62
N ASN A 55 -8.11 12.08 4.41
CA ASN A 55 -9.39 12.04 3.69
C ASN A 55 -10.49 12.82 4.43
N LEU A 56 -10.52 12.73 5.76
CA LEU A 56 -11.46 13.51 6.58
C LEU A 56 -11.19 15.02 6.42
N SER A 57 -9.93 15.45 6.55
CA SER A 57 -9.54 16.86 6.44
C SER A 57 -9.78 17.43 5.04
N VAL A 58 -9.42 16.68 3.99
CA VAL A 58 -9.66 17.09 2.59
C VAL A 58 -11.17 17.22 2.32
N SER A 59 -11.98 16.27 2.80
CA SER A 59 -13.44 16.31 2.64
C SER A 59 -14.11 17.48 3.37
N LEU A 60 -13.54 17.96 4.49
CA LEU A 60 -14.00 19.16 5.19
C LEU A 60 -13.67 20.45 4.42
N VAL A 61 -12.45 20.52 3.88
CA VAL A 61 -11.95 21.74 3.23
C VAL A 61 -12.35 21.84 1.75
N ARG A 62 -12.82 20.75 1.13
CA ARG A 62 -13.09 20.62 -0.31
C ARG A 62 -13.84 21.78 -0.97
N ASN A 63 -14.80 22.40 -0.28
CA ASN A 63 -15.61 23.51 -0.83
C ASN A 63 -14.81 24.81 -1.03
N HIS A 64 -13.66 24.93 -0.36
CA HIS A 64 -12.77 26.09 -0.43
C HIS A 64 -11.58 25.87 -1.37
N ILE A 65 -11.45 24.68 -1.96
CA ILE A 65 -10.28 24.32 -2.79
C ILE A 65 -10.58 24.63 -4.26
N PRO A 66 -9.89 25.60 -4.89
CA PRO A 66 -10.01 25.83 -6.31
C PRO A 66 -9.42 24.66 -7.11
N SER A 67 -9.99 24.35 -8.26
CA SER A 67 -9.56 23.22 -9.11
C SER A 67 -8.11 23.33 -9.58
N SER A 68 -7.59 24.53 -9.77
CA SER A 68 -6.24 24.78 -10.29
C SER A 68 -5.11 24.41 -9.34
N ILE A 69 -5.34 24.42 -8.01
CA ILE A 69 -4.32 24.18 -6.98
C ILE A 69 -4.65 22.99 -6.08
N ARG A 70 -5.61 22.16 -6.47
CA ARG A 70 -6.17 21.08 -5.65
C ARG A 70 -5.11 20.12 -5.10
N ILE A 71 -4.27 19.59 -5.99
CA ILE A 71 -3.23 18.60 -5.63
C ILE A 71 -2.25 19.20 -4.62
N ILE A 72 -1.89 20.48 -4.79
CA ILE A 72 -0.96 21.20 -3.89
C ILE A 72 -1.57 21.30 -2.49
N VAL A 73 -2.86 21.68 -2.39
CA VAL A 73 -3.56 21.78 -1.10
C VAL A 73 -3.66 20.41 -0.42
N GLN A 74 -4.05 19.37 -1.15
CA GLN A 74 -4.14 18.01 -0.62
C GLN A 74 -2.78 17.50 -0.11
N MET A 75 -1.71 17.69 -0.88
CA MET A 75 -0.36 17.30 -0.46
C MET A 75 0.12 18.07 0.76
N THR A 76 -0.24 19.34 0.91
CA THR A 76 0.10 20.13 2.10
C THR A 76 -0.62 19.61 3.36
N ILE A 77 -1.90 19.24 3.23
CA ILE A 77 -2.67 18.63 4.31
C ILE A 77 -2.07 17.27 4.71
N ILE A 78 -1.72 16.43 3.73
CA ILE A 78 -1.10 15.12 3.97
C ILE A 78 0.26 15.31 4.65
N ALA A 79 1.14 16.15 4.10
CA ALA A 79 2.48 16.37 4.63
C ALA A 79 2.46 16.89 6.07
N SER A 80 1.59 17.87 6.37
CA SER A 80 1.45 18.39 7.74
C SER A 80 0.98 17.30 8.73
N LEU A 81 0.02 16.47 8.36
CA LEU A 81 -0.43 15.34 9.19
C LEU A 81 0.70 14.31 9.42
N VAL A 82 1.44 13.94 8.37
CA VAL A 82 2.53 12.96 8.51
C VAL A 82 3.65 13.53 9.39
N ILE A 83 3.99 14.81 9.27
CA ILE A 83 4.99 15.47 10.12
C ILE A 83 4.55 15.45 11.58
N VAL A 84 3.27 15.74 11.88
CA VAL A 84 2.75 15.66 13.25
C VAL A 84 2.89 14.24 13.81
N VAL A 85 2.57 13.21 13.01
CA VAL A 85 2.75 11.80 13.41
C VAL A 85 4.23 11.48 13.67
N ASP A 86 5.15 11.94 12.81
CA ASP A 86 6.59 11.76 13.02
C ASP A 86 7.07 12.39 14.34
N GLN A 87 6.62 13.61 14.65
CA GLN A 87 6.98 14.27 15.91
C GLN A 87 6.43 13.52 17.14
N ILE A 88 5.20 13.01 17.07
CA ILE A 88 4.63 12.20 18.16
C ILE A 88 5.44 10.92 18.37
N LEU A 89 5.82 10.23 17.29
CA LEU A 89 6.62 9.00 17.39
C LEU A 89 8.02 9.27 17.95
N ARG A 90 8.66 10.37 17.56
CA ARG A 90 9.94 10.81 18.14
C ARG A 90 9.86 11.05 19.65
N ALA A 91 8.72 11.53 20.15
CA ALA A 91 8.53 11.81 21.56
C ALA A 91 8.32 10.55 22.42
N TYR A 92 7.60 9.54 21.91
CA TYR A 92 7.25 8.34 22.70
C TYR A 92 8.09 7.10 22.39
N ALA A 93 8.68 6.97 21.20
CA ALA A 93 9.39 5.76 20.76
C ALA A 93 10.57 6.09 19.82
N TYR A 94 11.64 6.67 20.38
CA TYR A 94 12.80 7.17 19.63
C TYR A 94 13.50 6.14 18.72
N GLU A 95 13.65 4.89 19.17
CA GLU A 95 14.26 3.83 18.35
C GLU A 95 13.42 3.48 17.12
N ILE A 96 12.09 3.41 17.28
CA ILE A 96 11.18 3.19 16.15
C ILE A 96 11.14 4.43 15.26
N SER A 97 11.15 5.64 15.84
CA SER A 97 11.12 6.89 15.07
C SER A 97 12.38 7.07 14.22
N LYS A 98 13.54 6.62 14.67
CA LYS A 98 14.79 6.70 13.89
C LYS A 98 14.69 5.88 12.60
N GLN A 99 14.10 4.69 12.68
CA GLN A 99 13.82 3.87 11.49
C GLN A 99 12.70 4.49 10.65
N LEU A 100 11.63 4.99 11.29
CA LEU A 100 10.49 5.58 10.61
C LEU A 100 10.76 6.91 9.93
N SER A 101 11.72 7.71 10.41
CA SER A 101 12.00 9.03 9.86
C SER A 101 12.44 8.99 8.39
N VAL A 102 13.01 7.88 7.93
CA VAL A 102 13.31 7.65 6.49
C VAL A 102 12.03 7.32 5.72
N PHE A 103 11.11 6.59 6.35
CA PHE A 103 9.84 6.18 5.76
C PHE A 103 8.77 7.29 5.75
N VAL A 104 8.92 8.34 6.56
CA VAL A 104 8.05 9.53 6.54
C VAL A 104 7.91 10.11 5.14
N GLY A 105 9.02 10.26 4.40
CA GLY A 105 8.99 10.75 3.01
C GLY A 105 8.23 9.82 2.05
N LEU A 106 8.31 8.50 2.29
CA LEU A 106 7.59 7.48 1.52
C LEU A 106 6.10 7.44 1.87
N ILE A 107 5.69 7.87 3.05
CA ILE A 107 4.28 8.04 3.41
C ILE A 107 3.69 9.28 2.73
N ILE A 108 4.41 10.41 2.75
CA ILE A 108 3.97 11.66 2.13
C ILE A 108 3.74 11.49 0.63
N THR A 109 4.67 10.81 -0.05
CA THR A 109 4.61 10.57 -1.50
C THR A 109 3.86 9.30 -1.87
N ASN A 110 3.16 8.65 -0.92
CA ASN A 110 2.44 7.42 -1.20
C ASN A 110 1.20 7.69 -2.06
N CYS A 111 1.15 7.05 -3.22
CA CYS A 111 0.06 7.20 -4.18
C CYS A 111 -1.31 6.83 -3.61
N ILE A 112 -1.39 5.93 -2.61
CA ILE A 112 -2.68 5.59 -1.98
C ILE A 112 -3.30 6.78 -1.26
N VAL A 113 -2.48 7.58 -0.55
CA VAL A 113 -2.98 8.70 0.26
C VAL A 113 -3.53 9.80 -0.65
N MET A 114 -2.76 10.17 -1.67
CA MET A 114 -3.19 11.13 -2.68
C MET A 114 -4.40 10.59 -3.49
N GLY A 115 -4.32 9.35 -3.96
CA GLY A 115 -5.34 8.75 -4.82
C GLY A 115 -6.71 8.68 -4.16
N ARG A 116 -6.78 8.31 -2.87
CA ARG A 116 -8.05 8.29 -2.13
C ARG A 116 -8.54 9.70 -1.77
N ALA A 117 -7.63 10.61 -1.44
CA ALA A 117 -7.99 12.00 -1.18
C ALA A 117 -8.63 12.66 -2.42
N GLU A 118 -8.09 12.40 -3.61
CA GLU A 118 -8.61 12.95 -4.85
C GLU A 118 -9.87 12.24 -5.36
N ALA A 119 -9.86 10.91 -5.44
CA ALA A 119 -10.96 10.15 -6.02
C ALA A 119 -12.20 10.10 -5.10
N PHE A 120 -12.00 10.01 -3.77
CA PHE A 120 -13.10 9.79 -2.83
C PHE A 120 -13.39 11.00 -1.96
N ALA A 121 -12.40 11.60 -1.30
CA ALA A 121 -12.64 12.64 -0.30
C ALA A 121 -13.22 13.94 -0.88
N MET A 122 -12.87 14.27 -2.13
CA MET A 122 -13.43 15.43 -2.84
C MET A 122 -14.92 15.27 -3.15
N GLN A 123 -15.42 14.05 -3.31
CA GLN A 123 -16.79 13.79 -3.76
C GLN A 123 -17.72 13.39 -2.61
N ASN A 124 -17.17 12.84 -1.52
CA ASN A 124 -17.95 12.27 -0.42
C ASN A 124 -17.95 13.12 0.86
N LYS A 125 -18.86 12.78 1.80
CA LYS A 125 -18.99 13.44 3.11
C LYS A 125 -17.84 13.06 4.05
N PRO A 126 -17.47 13.91 5.03
CA PRO A 126 -16.29 13.70 5.89
C PRO A 126 -16.25 12.35 6.61
N LEU A 127 -17.38 11.92 7.20
CA LEU A 127 -17.49 10.63 7.90
C LEU A 127 -17.29 9.44 6.95
N ALA A 128 -17.85 9.49 5.74
CA ALA A 128 -17.67 8.43 4.75
C ALA A 128 -16.21 8.37 4.28
N SER A 129 -15.58 9.54 4.07
CA SER A 129 -14.18 9.67 3.65
C SER A 129 -13.19 9.14 4.69
N PHE A 130 -13.50 9.29 5.98
CA PHE A 130 -12.71 8.71 7.05
C PHE A 130 -12.71 7.17 6.98
N TRP A 131 -13.90 6.57 6.89
CA TRP A 131 -14.03 5.11 6.80
C TRP A 131 -13.44 4.54 5.51
N ASP A 132 -13.49 5.29 4.41
CA ASP A 132 -12.79 4.93 3.17
C ASP A 132 -11.28 4.89 3.36
N GLY A 133 -10.70 5.89 4.03
CA GLY A 133 -9.28 5.92 4.36
C GLY A 133 -8.87 4.72 5.20
N VAL A 134 -9.62 4.41 6.26
CA VAL A 134 -9.37 3.23 7.11
C VAL A 134 -9.43 1.94 6.30
N GLY A 135 -10.47 1.74 5.48
CA GLY A 135 -10.66 0.53 4.68
C GLY A 135 -9.53 0.32 3.66
N ASN A 136 -9.19 1.35 2.88
CA ASN A 136 -8.13 1.26 1.87
C ASN A 136 -6.74 1.14 2.52
N GLY A 137 -6.48 1.88 3.61
CA GLY A 137 -5.24 1.72 4.38
C GLY A 137 -5.08 0.31 4.93
N ALA A 138 -6.16 -0.31 5.42
CA ALA A 138 -6.15 -1.67 5.92
C ALA A 138 -5.92 -2.69 4.79
N GLY A 139 -6.58 -2.50 3.63
CA GLY A 139 -6.34 -3.32 2.45
C GLY A 139 -4.89 -3.27 1.97
N TYR A 140 -4.27 -2.10 2.00
CA TYR A 140 -2.83 -1.91 1.74
C TYR A 140 -1.96 -2.63 2.78
N ALA A 141 -2.24 -2.47 4.07
CA ALA A 141 -1.48 -3.09 5.14
C ALA A 141 -1.49 -4.63 5.06
N VAL A 142 -2.63 -5.23 4.72
CA VAL A 142 -2.75 -6.70 4.56
C VAL A 142 -1.81 -7.21 3.47
N ILE A 143 -1.77 -6.57 2.30
CA ILE A 143 -0.86 -6.98 1.23
C ILE A 143 0.60 -6.73 1.62
N LEU A 144 0.90 -5.63 2.29
CA LEU A 144 2.26 -5.36 2.79
C LEU A 144 2.75 -6.49 3.69
N VAL A 145 1.94 -6.88 4.67
CA VAL A 145 2.28 -7.92 5.65
C VAL A 145 2.40 -9.28 4.96
N ALA A 146 1.53 -9.60 4.01
CA ALA A 146 1.60 -10.85 3.26
C ALA A 146 2.88 -10.96 2.41
N VAL A 147 3.25 -9.88 1.69
CA VAL A 147 4.48 -9.84 0.89
C VAL A 147 5.70 -9.87 1.80
N ALA A 148 5.70 -9.11 2.90
CA ALA A 148 6.80 -9.08 3.86
C ALA A 148 7.02 -10.43 4.54
N PHE A 149 5.94 -11.14 4.87
CA PHE A 149 6.02 -12.49 5.43
C PHE A 149 6.78 -13.44 4.49
N ILE A 150 6.45 -13.45 3.20
CA ILE A 150 7.13 -14.31 2.21
C ILE A 150 8.60 -13.88 2.04
N ARG A 151 8.85 -12.56 1.95
CA ARG A 151 10.19 -12.02 1.71
C ARG A 151 11.13 -12.20 2.90
N GLU A 152 10.67 -11.99 4.13
CA GLU A 152 11.51 -12.15 5.32
C GLU A 152 11.74 -13.63 5.63
N LEU A 153 10.69 -14.45 5.59
CA LEU A 153 10.79 -15.89 5.87
C LEU A 153 11.76 -16.61 4.93
N LEU A 154 11.67 -16.33 3.63
CA LEU A 154 12.51 -17.00 2.63
C LEU A 154 13.81 -16.23 2.31
N GLY A 155 13.88 -14.94 2.63
CA GLY A 155 15.09 -14.14 2.44
C GLY A 155 16.11 -14.37 3.54
N SER A 156 15.69 -14.24 4.80
CA SER A 156 16.59 -14.30 5.97
C SER A 156 16.31 -15.47 6.91
N GLY A 157 15.23 -16.24 6.71
CA GLY A 157 14.86 -17.35 7.61
C GLY A 157 14.24 -16.89 8.94
N LYS A 158 14.04 -15.58 9.11
CA LYS A 158 13.53 -14.98 10.34
C LYS A 158 12.12 -14.40 10.12
N LEU A 159 11.31 -14.39 11.16
CA LEU A 159 10.08 -13.59 11.21
C LEU A 159 10.06 -12.80 12.52
N PHE A 160 9.82 -11.49 12.44
CA PHE A 160 9.87 -10.59 13.60
C PHE A 160 11.18 -10.70 14.41
N GLY A 161 12.30 -11.03 13.72
CA GLY A 161 13.59 -11.26 14.37
C GLY A 161 13.73 -12.60 15.10
N ILE A 162 12.71 -13.46 15.08
CA ILE A 162 12.76 -14.83 15.59
C ILE A 162 13.20 -15.75 14.45
N GLU A 163 14.26 -16.53 14.67
CA GLU A 163 14.73 -17.54 13.72
C GLU A 163 13.75 -18.72 13.68
N ILE A 164 13.16 -18.95 12.51
CA ILE A 164 12.22 -20.06 12.27
C ILE A 164 12.87 -21.11 11.37
N LEU A 165 13.59 -20.65 10.36
CA LEU A 165 14.43 -21.50 9.53
C LEU A 165 15.87 -21.24 9.95
N ALA A 166 16.48 -22.22 10.62
CA ALA A 166 17.88 -22.15 10.98
C ALA A 166 18.72 -22.06 9.71
N THR A 167 19.43 -20.94 9.57
CA THR A 167 20.25 -20.62 8.40
C THR A 167 21.52 -21.48 8.43
N VAL A 168 22.09 -21.83 7.27
CA VAL A 168 23.40 -22.54 7.20
C VAL A 168 24.50 -21.78 7.97
N ASN A 169 24.41 -20.44 8.03
CA ASN A 169 25.35 -19.60 8.78
C ASN A 169 25.28 -19.81 10.30
N ASP A 170 24.12 -20.23 10.83
CA ASP A 170 23.87 -20.50 12.25
C ASP A 170 23.83 -22.02 12.54
N GLY A 171 24.32 -22.86 11.61
CA GLY A 171 24.36 -24.31 11.75
C GLY A 171 23.09 -25.06 11.35
N GLY A 172 22.17 -24.39 10.66
CA GLY A 172 20.93 -24.98 10.15
C GLY A 172 20.99 -25.49 8.71
N TRP A 173 19.83 -25.85 8.16
CA TRP A 173 19.69 -26.48 6.84
C TRP A 173 19.26 -25.51 5.72
N TYR A 174 18.86 -24.28 6.06
CA TYR A 174 18.27 -23.35 5.11
C TYR A 174 19.30 -22.38 4.52
N VAL A 175 19.44 -22.38 3.20
CA VAL A 175 20.28 -21.40 2.48
C VAL A 175 19.45 -20.14 2.23
N PRO A 176 19.85 -18.97 2.77
CA PRO A 176 19.07 -17.74 2.66
C PRO A 176 19.03 -17.28 1.20
N ASN A 177 17.83 -16.97 0.70
CA ASN A 177 17.67 -16.55 -0.68
C ASN A 177 17.90 -15.03 -0.82
N GLY A 178 19.13 -14.65 -1.15
CA GLY A 178 19.51 -13.24 -1.35
C GLY A 178 18.69 -12.53 -2.45
N LEU A 179 18.13 -13.26 -3.41
CA LEU A 179 17.25 -12.68 -4.42
C LEU A 179 15.97 -12.10 -3.79
N LEU A 180 15.45 -12.73 -2.73
CA LEU A 180 14.21 -12.31 -2.08
C LEU A 180 14.33 -11.04 -1.23
N LEU A 181 15.57 -10.65 -0.90
CA LEU A 181 15.86 -9.39 -0.23
C LEU A 181 15.90 -8.22 -1.21
N LEU A 182 16.15 -8.48 -2.50
CA LEU A 182 16.24 -7.43 -3.53
C LEU A 182 14.84 -6.99 -4.03
N PRO A 183 14.67 -5.74 -4.50
CA PRO A 183 13.40 -5.23 -5.02
C PRO A 183 12.72 -6.06 -6.14
N PRO A 184 13.44 -6.70 -7.09
CA PRO A 184 12.83 -7.52 -8.13
C PRO A 184 11.95 -8.65 -7.59
N SER A 185 12.30 -9.22 -6.43
CA SER A 185 11.49 -10.29 -5.81
C SER A 185 10.08 -9.84 -5.43
N ALA A 186 9.93 -8.60 -4.96
CA ALA A 186 8.64 -8.08 -4.56
C ALA A 186 7.71 -7.90 -5.77
N PHE A 187 8.24 -7.58 -6.96
CA PHE A 187 7.45 -7.59 -8.20
C PHE A 187 6.93 -8.99 -8.53
N PHE A 188 7.76 -10.02 -8.43
CA PHE A 188 7.30 -11.40 -8.69
C PHE A 188 6.24 -11.84 -7.68
N ILE A 189 6.45 -11.56 -6.39
CA ILE A 189 5.51 -11.95 -5.33
C ILE A 189 4.18 -11.20 -5.49
N ILE A 190 4.20 -9.89 -5.71
CA ILE A 190 2.99 -9.10 -5.94
C ILE A 190 2.29 -9.57 -7.22
N GLY A 191 3.03 -9.83 -8.30
CA GLY A 191 2.46 -10.34 -9.56
C GLY A 191 1.78 -11.69 -9.40
N LEU A 192 2.40 -12.64 -8.70
CA LEU A 192 1.81 -13.95 -8.38
C LEU A 192 0.60 -13.83 -7.45
N LEU A 193 0.64 -12.90 -6.49
CA LEU A 193 -0.48 -12.63 -5.59
C LEU A 193 -1.67 -12.04 -6.36
N ILE A 194 -1.43 -11.09 -7.27
CA ILE A 194 -2.46 -10.54 -8.15
C ILE A 194 -3.03 -11.62 -9.06
N TRP A 195 -2.19 -12.46 -9.65
CA TRP A 195 -2.62 -13.59 -10.47
C TRP A 195 -3.54 -14.54 -9.69
N ALA A 196 -3.12 -14.96 -8.48
CA ALA A 196 -3.93 -15.84 -7.63
C ALA A 196 -5.27 -15.19 -7.22
N LEU A 197 -5.29 -13.89 -6.93
CA LEU A 197 -6.52 -13.17 -6.63
C LEU A 197 -7.47 -13.08 -7.83
N ARG A 198 -6.94 -12.81 -9.04
CA ARG A 198 -7.74 -12.72 -10.27
C ARG A 198 -8.25 -14.08 -10.73
N GLU A 199 -7.49 -15.15 -10.52
CA GLU A 199 -7.95 -16.52 -10.78
C GLU A 199 -9.10 -16.90 -9.84
N TRP A 200 -9.02 -16.51 -8.57
CA TRP A 200 -10.08 -16.78 -7.60
C TRP A 200 -11.31 -15.87 -7.78
N LYS A 201 -11.11 -14.62 -8.21
CA LYS A 201 -12.17 -13.64 -8.50
C LYS A 201 -12.15 -13.22 -9.95
N THR A 202 -12.77 -14.07 -10.78
CA THR A 202 -12.91 -13.87 -12.22
C THR A 202 -13.61 -12.57 -12.60
N ASP A 203 -14.39 -11.97 -11.69
CA ASP A 203 -15.06 -10.67 -11.89
C ASP A 203 -14.07 -9.51 -12.11
N GLN A 204 -12.80 -9.67 -11.74
CA GLN A 204 -11.75 -8.66 -11.86
C GLN A 204 -10.89 -8.82 -13.12
N VAL A 205 -11.20 -9.81 -13.97
CA VAL A 205 -10.46 -10.05 -15.22
C VAL A 205 -10.98 -9.09 -16.28
N GLU A 206 -10.17 -8.09 -16.60
CA GLU A 206 -10.44 -7.15 -17.68
C GLU A 206 -10.45 -7.89 -19.02
N ALA A 207 -11.43 -7.58 -19.87
CA ALA A 207 -11.46 -8.10 -21.23
C ALA A 207 -10.24 -7.56 -22.00
N PRO A 208 -9.58 -8.37 -22.83
CA PRO A 208 -8.45 -7.87 -23.61
C PRO A 208 -8.93 -6.79 -24.59
N ASP A 209 -8.42 -5.57 -24.41
CA ASP A 209 -8.71 -4.41 -25.28
C ASP A 209 -8.33 -4.68 -26.74
N TYR A 210 -7.35 -5.58 -26.96
CA TYR A 210 -6.86 -5.95 -28.28
C TYR A 210 -6.84 -7.46 -28.45
N LYS A 211 -7.45 -7.95 -29.53
CA LYS A 211 -7.23 -9.33 -30.00
C LYS A 211 -5.83 -9.39 -30.61
N MET A 212 -4.98 -10.25 -30.07
CA MET A 212 -3.65 -10.52 -30.66
C MET A 212 -3.83 -11.01 -32.09
N SER A 213 -3.51 -10.17 -33.07
CA SER A 213 -3.42 -10.58 -34.46
C SER A 213 -2.19 -11.46 -34.62
N ALA A 214 -2.30 -12.52 -35.43
CA ALA A 214 -1.12 -13.26 -35.88
C ALA A 214 -0.14 -12.28 -36.53
N HIS A 215 1.16 -12.43 -36.26
CA HIS A 215 2.21 -11.67 -36.93
C HIS A 215 2.10 -11.91 -38.45
N SER A 216 1.54 -10.96 -39.19
CA SER A 216 1.64 -10.98 -40.65
C SER A 216 3.01 -10.45 -41.02
N VAL A 217 3.93 -11.35 -41.39
CA VAL A 217 5.18 -10.96 -42.04
C VAL A 217 4.81 -10.49 -43.45
N LYS A 218 4.40 -9.23 -43.59
CA LYS A 218 4.53 -8.55 -44.88
C LYS A 218 5.99 -8.13 -44.94
N GLU A 219 6.80 -9.01 -45.54
CA GLU A 219 8.11 -8.64 -46.03
C GLU A 219 7.92 -7.37 -46.86
N ALA A 220 8.52 -6.27 -46.39
CA ALA A 220 8.56 -5.02 -47.14
C ALA A 220 9.61 -5.21 -48.24
N PHE A 221 9.17 -5.76 -49.37
CA PHE A 221 9.83 -5.63 -50.65
C PHE A 221 9.02 -4.70 -51.55
#